data_AF-A0A1V4AUR8-F1
#
_entry.id   AF-A0A1V4AUR8-F1
#
_cell.length_a   1.000
_cell.length_b   1.000
_cell.length_c   1.000
_cell.angle_alpha   90.00
_cell.angle_beta   90.00
_cell.angle_gamma   90.00
#
_symmetry.space_group_name_H-M   'P 1'
#
loop_
_entity.id
_entity.type
_entity.pdbx_description
1 polymer ?
#
loop_
_entity_poly.entity_id
_entity_poly.type
_entity_poly.pdbx_seq_one_letter_code
_entity_poly.pdbx_strand_id
1 'polypeptide(L)'
;MMIGYIISGIVVIVTILKAKPRETLKDAIWDKASCLVGQINTHLEKIQELYSLETSIKSITHQLKVSFPVDFKTEIHAFVNNHKHELLSDTSGLNNLIAENIKRAEEDRVSLEKANSQYRAAMKLYTVVAIEVNWTSSMPLIKEMEYDYEGLISENLKSLLSDRKWDDFHDIVKEIMRDLQQLRELAIKYQEEGTPGNRKESDEEKAYRIMEISPSATEEEIKKAYRELALNYHPDNAEQTTRGIKKLAEDHFKEINWAYNFLKGIRNFC
;
A
#
# COMPACT_ATOMS: atom_id res chain seq x y z
N MET A 1 22.57 -12.74 13.16
CA MET A 1 23.85 -13.27 13.69
C MET A 1 24.05 -13.02 15.20
N MET A 2 23.42 -12.01 15.81
CA MET A 2 23.60 -11.68 17.24
C MET A 2 22.71 -12.49 18.22
N ILE A 3 21.61 -13.08 17.74
CA ILE A 3 20.71 -13.93 18.55
C ILE A 3 21.38 -15.26 18.94
N GLY A 4 22.33 -15.75 18.12
CA GLY A 4 23.15 -16.93 18.45
C GLY A 4 24.03 -16.76 19.70
N TYR A 5 24.28 -15.51 20.13
CA TYR A 5 25.12 -15.22 21.29
C TYR A 5 24.34 -15.07 22.60
N ILE A 6 23.01 -14.89 22.56
CA ILE A 6 22.15 -14.96 23.76
C ILE A 6 21.98 -16.41 24.21
N ILE A 7 21.94 -17.34 23.24
CA ILE A 7 21.93 -18.79 23.46
C ILE A 7 23.23 -19.25 24.13
N SER A 8 24.35 -18.56 23.87
CA SER A 8 25.61 -18.75 24.60
C SER A 8 25.56 -18.27 26.06
N GLY A 9 24.59 -17.44 26.47
CA GLY A 9 24.50 -16.93 27.85
C GLY A 9 24.02 -17.97 28.86
N ILE A 10 23.32 -19.01 28.40
CA ILE A 10 22.93 -20.18 29.21
C ILE A 10 24.08 -21.21 29.40
N VAL A 11 25.29 -20.85 28.96
CA VAL A 11 26.54 -21.19 29.69
C VAL A 11 26.38 -21.11 31.21
N VAL A 12 25.49 -20.26 31.73
CA VAL A 12 25.28 -20.14 33.17
C VAL A 12 24.39 -21.25 33.76
N ILE A 13 23.53 -21.92 32.99
CA ILE A 13 22.84 -23.14 33.48
C ILE A 13 23.87 -24.26 33.72
N VAL A 14 25.02 -24.24 33.06
CA VAL A 14 26.18 -25.08 33.42
C VAL A 14 26.70 -24.81 34.86
N THR A 15 26.26 -23.74 35.53
CA THR A 15 26.49 -23.48 36.97
C THR A 15 25.53 -24.27 37.87
N ILE A 16 24.33 -24.58 37.37
CA ILE A 16 23.36 -25.49 38.00
C ILE A 16 23.91 -26.92 38.10
N LEU A 17 24.87 -27.29 37.23
CA LEU A 17 25.63 -28.55 37.28
C LEU A 17 26.70 -28.62 38.40
N LYS A 18 27.00 -27.54 39.14
CA LYS A 18 28.09 -27.50 40.14
C LYS A 18 27.67 -27.78 41.60
N ALA A 19 26.39 -28.00 41.91
CA ALA A 19 25.93 -28.29 43.28
C ALA A 19 25.73 -29.81 43.52
N LYS A 20 26.28 -30.34 44.64
CA LYS A 20 26.15 -31.77 45.02
C LYS A 20 24.68 -32.13 45.33
N PRO A 21 24.15 -33.26 44.82
CA PRO A 21 22.71 -33.52 44.87
C PRO A 21 22.24 -34.30 46.11
N ARG A 22 21.10 -33.88 46.67
CA ARG A 22 20.06 -34.77 47.25
C ARG A 22 18.97 -34.97 46.18
N GLU A 23 18.24 -36.10 46.15
CA GLU A 23 17.21 -36.38 45.12
C GLU A 23 16.23 -35.23 44.93
N THR A 24 15.78 -34.61 46.03
CA THR A 24 14.89 -33.44 46.03
C THR A 24 15.48 -32.18 45.41
N LEU A 25 16.81 -32.02 45.41
CA LEU A 25 17.50 -30.88 44.79
C LEU A 25 17.58 -31.05 43.27
N LYS A 26 17.73 -32.28 42.77
CA LYS A 26 17.75 -32.56 41.34
C LYS A 26 16.41 -32.24 40.69
N ASP A 27 15.32 -32.65 41.32
CA ASP A 27 13.97 -32.43 40.80
C ASP A 27 13.64 -30.93 40.79
N ALA A 28 13.94 -30.21 41.87
CA ALA A 28 13.76 -28.75 41.94
C ALA A 28 14.62 -27.98 40.92
N ILE A 29 15.83 -28.47 40.63
CA ILE A 29 16.69 -27.94 39.57
C ILE A 29 16.08 -28.18 38.20
N TRP A 30 15.58 -29.40 37.95
CA TRP A 30 15.02 -29.79 36.67
C TRP A 30 13.74 -29.01 36.36
N ASP A 31 12.85 -28.86 37.33
CA ASP A 31 11.62 -28.07 37.20
C ASP A 31 11.92 -26.61 36.88
N LYS A 32 12.91 -26.01 37.56
CA LYS A 32 13.32 -24.63 37.30
C LYS A 32 13.96 -24.46 35.93
N ALA A 33 14.79 -25.41 35.49
CA ALA A 33 15.40 -25.40 34.17
C ALA A 33 14.33 -25.55 33.06
N SER A 34 13.38 -26.47 33.22
CA SER A 34 12.28 -26.68 32.27
C SER A 34 11.35 -25.47 32.19
N CYS A 35 11.07 -24.81 33.32
CA CYS A 35 10.33 -23.54 33.34
C CYS A 35 11.05 -22.44 32.56
N LEU A 36 12.36 -22.26 32.77
CA LEU A 36 13.16 -21.27 32.04
C LEU A 36 13.20 -21.55 30.53
N VAL A 37 13.37 -22.82 30.12
CA VAL A 37 13.31 -23.21 28.71
C VAL A 37 11.96 -22.89 28.10
N GLY A 38 10.86 -23.16 28.82
CA GLY A 38 9.51 -22.78 28.39
C GLY A 38 9.37 -21.27 28.17
N GLN A 39 9.83 -20.46 29.12
CA GLN A 39 9.81 -18.99 29.00
C GLN A 39 10.61 -18.50 27.78
N ILE A 40 11.79 -19.04 27.56
CA ILE A 40 12.65 -18.68 26.42
C ILE A 40 11.97 -19.02 25.09
N ASN A 41 11.34 -20.18 24.99
CA ASN A 41 10.59 -20.56 23.78
C ASN A 41 9.44 -19.59 23.51
N THR A 42 8.66 -19.22 24.54
CA THR A 42 7.60 -18.21 24.39
C THR A 42 8.14 -16.85 23.96
N HIS A 43 9.28 -16.41 24.50
CA HIS A 43 9.91 -15.17 24.06
C HIS A 43 10.38 -15.24 22.60
N LEU A 44 10.93 -16.38 22.18
CA LEU A 44 11.38 -16.61 20.82
C LEU A 44 10.21 -16.55 19.82
N GLU A 45 9.08 -17.19 20.16
CA GLU A 45 7.85 -17.15 19.36
C GLU A 45 7.34 -15.71 19.18
N LYS A 46 7.27 -14.94 20.27
CA LYS A 46 6.86 -13.53 20.22
C LYS A 46 7.83 -12.65 19.41
N ILE A 47 9.14 -12.90 19.53
CA ILE A 47 10.13 -12.20 18.72
C ILE A 47 9.95 -12.56 17.24
N GLN A 48 9.65 -13.82 16.92
CA GLN A 48 9.39 -14.26 15.55
C GLN A 48 8.10 -13.64 14.97
N GLU A 49 7.06 -13.48 15.79
CA GLU A 49 5.88 -12.68 15.45
C GLU A 49 6.26 -11.23 15.13
N LEU A 50 7.10 -10.60 15.96
CA LEU A 50 7.59 -9.25 15.66
C LEU A 50 8.38 -9.19 14.34
N TYR A 51 9.16 -10.22 13.99
CA TYR A 51 9.83 -10.32 12.68
C TYR A 51 8.84 -10.37 11.51
N SER A 52 7.75 -11.14 11.63
CA SER A 52 6.76 -11.22 10.55
C SER A 52 6.02 -9.89 10.37
N LEU A 53 5.69 -9.21 11.47
CA LEU A 53 5.07 -7.88 11.46
C LEU A 53 5.97 -6.85 10.78
N GLU A 54 7.24 -6.76 11.17
CA GLU A 54 8.20 -5.85 10.52
C GLU A 54 8.33 -6.10 9.02
N THR A 55 8.30 -7.38 8.61
CA THR A 55 8.38 -7.75 7.19
C THR A 55 7.12 -7.30 6.44
N SER A 56 5.95 -7.46 7.05
CA SER A 56 4.68 -6.98 6.50
C SER A 56 4.68 -5.46 6.36
N ILE A 57 5.06 -4.72 7.41
CA ILE A 57 5.19 -3.26 7.40
C ILE A 57 6.14 -2.80 6.28
N LYS A 58 7.30 -3.44 6.14
CA LYS A 58 8.26 -3.15 5.05
C LYS A 58 7.65 -3.38 3.66
N SER A 59 6.87 -4.44 3.48
CA SER A 59 6.18 -4.71 2.23
C SER A 59 5.15 -3.64 1.90
N ILE A 60 4.30 -3.24 2.87
CA ILE A 60 3.25 -2.23 2.68
C ILE A 60 3.87 -0.85 2.39
N THR A 61 4.90 -0.47 3.14
CA THR A 61 5.59 0.82 2.98
C THR A 61 6.33 0.91 1.65
N HIS A 62 6.89 -0.21 1.17
CA HIS A 62 7.42 -0.31 -0.19
C HIS A 62 6.35 -0.09 -1.26
N GLN A 63 5.16 -0.69 -1.10
CA GLN A 63 4.04 -0.48 -2.03
C GLN A 63 3.57 0.98 -2.06
N LEU A 64 3.58 1.65 -0.90
CA LEU A 64 3.27 3.06 -0.76
C LEU A 64 4.42 4.00 -1.18
N LYS A 65 5.61 3.46 -1.44
CA LYS A 65 6.85 4.22 -1.70
C LYS A 65 7.19 5.22 -0.59
N VAL A 66 6.98 4.82 0.67
CA VAL A 66 7.27 5.62 1.86
C VAL A 66 8.36 4.97 2.69
N SER A 67 9.23 5.79 3.26
CA SER A 67 10.20 5.35 4.27
C SER A 67 9.55 5.41 5.65
N PHE A 68 9.39 4.27 6.31
CA PHE A 68 8.75 4.16 7.62
C PHE A 68 9.72 3.55 8.64
N PRO A 69 9.78 4.06 9.88
CA PRO A 69 10.67 3.52 10.90
C PRO A 69 10.20 2.13 11.34
N VAL A 70 11.11 1.15 11.26
CA VAL A 70 10.86 -0.24 11.67
C VAL A 70 11.93 -0.65 12.68
N ASP A 71 11.83 -0.09 13.88
CA ASP A 71 12.83 -0.16 14.95
C ASP A 71 12.30 -0.79 16.25
N PHE A 72 11.17 -1.49 16.19
CA PHE A 72 10.50 -2.15 17.33
C PHE A 72 11.40 -3.10 18.15
N LYS A 73 12.49 -3.59 17.58
CA LYS A 73 13.45 -4.46 18.28
C LYS A 73 14.53 -3.70 19.05
N THR A 74 14.77 -2.44 18.72
CA THR A 74 15.88 -1.65 19.29
C THR A 74 15.74 -1.52 20.80
N GLU A 75 14.53 -1.22 21.27
CA GLU A 75 14.22 -1.12 22.70
C GLU A 75 14.36 -2.49 23.40
N ILE A 76 13.90 -3.58 22.78
CA ILE A 76 14.04 -4.94 23.32
C ILE A 76 15.52 -5.30 23.45
N HIS A 77 16.33 -5.02 22.43
CA HIS A 77 17.77 -5.28 22.46
C HIS A 77 18.48 -4.46 23.55
N ALA A 78 18.12 -3.17 23.70
CA ALA A 78 18.66 -2.32 24.75
C ALA A 78 18.28 -2.85 26.14
N PHE A 79 17.01 -3.24 26.34
CA PHE A 79 16.52 -3.78 27.61
C PHE A 79 17.25 -5.07 27.99
N VAL A 80 17.35 -6.03 27.06
CA VAL A 80 18.06 -7.30 27.29
C VAL A 80 19.53 -7.05 27.63
N ASN A 81 20.18 -6.09 26.98
CA ASN A 81 21.57 -5.78 27.25
C ASN A 81 21.81 -5.15 28.62
N ASN A 82 20.87 -4.33 29.10
CA ASN A 82 20.99 -3.61 30.36
C ASN A 82 20.56 -4.46 31.58
N HIS A 83 19.66 -5.44 31.39
CA HIS A 83 19.06 -6.22 32.48
C HIS A 83 19.48 -7.71 32.49
N LYS A 84 20.64 -8.05 31.89
CA LYS A 84 21.10 -9.45 31.72
C LYS A 84 21.04 -10.29 33.00
N HIS A 85 21.36 -9.69 34.15
CA HIS A 85 21.40 -10.40 35.44
C HIS A 85 20.01 -10.59 36.05
N GLU A 86 19.09 -9.64 35.85
CA GLU A 86 17.73 -9.66 36.39
C GLU A 86 16.83 -10.63 35.62
N LEU A 87 17.08 -10.77 34.31
CA LEU A 87 16.37 -11.71 33.42
C LEU A 87 16.53 -13.18 33.82
N LEU A 88 17.50 -13.51 34.68
CA LEU A 88 17.67 -14.86 35.23
C LEU A 88 16.66 -15.17 36.36
N SER A 89 16.07 -14.14 36.96
CA SER A 89 15.14 -14.25 38.09
C SER A 89 13.74 -13.75 37.77
N ASP A 90 13.61 -12.72 36.92
CA ASP A 90 12.34 -12.11 36.55
C ASP A 90 12.34 -11.69 35.08
N THR A 91 11.36 -12.19 34.33
CA THR A 91 11.17 -11.91 32.91
C THR A 91 9.92 -11.08 32.63
N SER A 92 9.20 -10.64 33.67
CA SER A 92 7.95 -9.88 33.55
C SER A 92 8.14 -8.57 32.79
N GLY A 93 9.19 -7.80 33.10
CA GLY A 93 9.53 -6.56 32.39
C GLY A 93 9.81 -6.77 30.90
N LEU A 94 10.56 -7.82 30.55
CA LEU A 94 10.81 -8.18 29.15
C LEU A 94 9.53 -8.65 28.44
N ASN A 95 8.68 -9.41 29.12
CA ASN A 95 7.39 -9.86 28.58
C ASN A 95 6.48 -8.68 28.24
N ASN A 96 6.38 -7.69 29.14
CA ASN A 96 5.59 -6.49 28.93
C ASN A 96 6.16 -5.67 27.76
N LEU A 97 7.48 -5.47 27.72
CA LEU A 97 8.13 -4.70 26.65
C LEU A 97 7.95 -5.35 25.28
N ILE A 98 8.08 -6.68 25.19
CA ILE A 98 7.84 -7.42 23.93
C ILE A 98 6.37 -7.27 23.51
N ALA A 99 5.42 -7.44 24.45
CA ALA A 99 4.00 -7.32 24.15
C ALA A 99 3.61 -5.90 23.69
N GLU A 100 4.15 -4.86 24.33
CA GLU A 100 3.95 -3.46 23.92
C GLU A 100 4.52 -3.18 22.53
N ASN A 101 5.70 -3.72 22.22
CA ASN A 101 6.31 -3.58 20.90
C ASN A 101 5.53 -4.29 19.79
N ILE A 102 5.05 -5.51 20.06
CA ILE A 102 4.17 -6.25 19.14
C ILE A 102 2.88 -5.46 18.91
N LYS A 103 2.26 -4.95 19.99
CA LYS A 103 1.04 -4.14 19.90
C LYS A 103 1.25 -2.89 19.04
N ARG A 104 2.32 -2.12 19.28
CA ARG A 104 2.66 -0.94 18.46
C ARG A 104 2.88 -1.30 16.98
N ALA A 105 3.63 -2.38 16.72
CA ALA A 105 3.87 -2.84 15.36
C ALA A 105 2.58 -3.25 14.64
N GLU A 106 1.67 -3.93 15.35
CA GLU A 106 0.38 -4.33 14.80
C GLU A 106 -0.53 -3.13 14.51
N GLU A 107 -0.59 -2.14 15.42
CA GLU A 107 -1.33 -0.89 15.22
C GLU A 107 -0.82 -0.11 13.99
N ASP A 108 0.51 -0.03 13.82
CA ASP A 108 1.12 0.58 12.64
C ASP A 108 0.82 -0.20 11.36
N ARG A 109 0.94 -1.54 11.41
CA ARG A 109 0.64 -2.41 10.27
C ARG A 109 -0.80 -2.21 9.79
N VAL A 110 -1.76 -2.28 10.70
CA VAL A 110 -3.19 -2.10 10.39
C VAL A 110 -3.46 -0.71 9.81
N SER A 111 -2.87 0.33 10.39
CA SER A 111 -3.03 1.71 9.91
C SER A 111 -2.43 1.90 8.52
N LEU A 112 -1.25 1.34 8.27
CA LEU A 112 -0.60 1.36 6.96
C LEU A 112 -1.39 0.56 5.91
N GLU A 113 -1.99 -0.57 6.27
CA GLU A 113 -2.87 -1.33 5.37
C GLU A 113 -4.10 -0.53 4.97
N LYS A 114 -4.73 0.14 5.92
CA LYS A 114 -5.86 1.03 5.68
C LYS A 114 -5.45 2.19 4.76
N ALA A 115 -4.32 2.84 5.04
CA ALA A 115 -3.77 3.90 4.22
C ALA A 115 -3.48 3.43 2.78
N ASN A 116 -2.83 2.28 2.62
CA ASN A 116 -2.54 1.68 1.31
C ASN A 116 -3.82 1.34 0.52
N SER A 117 -4.83 0.80 1.21
CA SER A 117 -6.13 0.53 0.60
C SER A 117 -6.81 1.81 0.11
N GLN A 118 -6.81 2.87 0.92
CA GLN A 118 -7.41 4.16 0.57
C GLN A 118 -6.66 4.85 -0.56
N TYR A 119 -5.33 4.89 -0.49
CA TYR A 119 -4.48 5.44 -1.56
C TYR A 119 -4.74 4.74 -2.90
N ARG A 120 -4.81 3.40 -2.90
CA ARG A 120 -5.16 2.62 -4.10
C ARG A 120 -6.55 2.95 -4.63
N ALA A 121 -7.54 3.13 -3.74
CA ALA A 121 -8.88 3.53 -4.14
C ALA A 121 -8.91 4.93 -4.77
N ALA A 122 -8.19 5.88 -4.17
CA ALA A 122 -8.04 7.23 -4.71
C ALA A 122 -7.37 7.22 -6.10
N MET A 123 -6.29 6.45 -6.27
CA MET A 123 -5.65 6.31 -7.57
C MET A 123 -6.55 5.70 -8.64
N LYS A 124 -7.33 4.68 -8.29
CA LYS A 124 -8.31 4.11 -9.22
C LYS A 124 -9.38 5.12 -9.62
N LEU A 125 -9.86 5.92 -8.67
CA LEU A 125 -10.82 6.98 -8.95
C LEU A 125 -10.21 8.02 -9.88
N TYR A 126 -9.00 8.51 -9.59
CA TYR A 126 -8.28 9.44 -10.46
C TYR A 126 -8.19 8.94 -11.90
N THR A 127 -7.80 7.67 -12.11
CA THR A 127 -7.73 7.10 -13.47
C THR A 127 -9.07 7.19 -14.21
N VAL A 128 -10.18 6.96 -13.52
CA VAL A 128 -11.53 7.08 -14.11
C VAL A 128 -11.86 8.53 -14.44
N VAL A 129 -11.66 9.43 -13.47
CA VAL A 129 -11.94 10.87 -13.63
C VAL A 129 -11.11 11.46 -14.76
N ALA A 130 -9.85 11.04 -14.89
CA ALA A 130 -8.95 11.57 -15.89
C ALA A 130 -9.42 11.35 -17.31
N ILE A 131 -9.99 10.18 -17.58
CA ILE A 131 -10.59 9.86 -18.88
C ILE A 131 -11.77 10.79 -19.14
N GLU A 132 -12.71 10.86 -18.19
CA GLU A 132 -13.96 11.61 -18.33
C GLU A 132 -13.69 13.10 -18.53
N VAL A 133 -12.75 13.66 -17.75
CA VAL A 133 -12.31 15.05 -17.83
C VAL A 133 -11.57 15.32 -19.14
N ASN A 134 -10.60 14.48 -19.54
CA ASN A 134 -9.87 14.65 -20.80
C ASN A 134 -10.81 14.68 -22.01
N TRP A 135 -11.87 13.86 -21.99
CA TRP A 135 -12.88 13.85 -23.07
C TRP A 135 -13.63 15.16 -23.22
N THR A 136 -13.82 15.93 -22.14
CA THR A 136 -14.45 17.25 -22.24
C THR A 136 -13.61 18.28 -22.99
N SER A 137 -12.29 18.04 -23.12
CA SER A 137 -11.31 19.04 -23.58
C SER A 137 -11.35 20.37 -22.81
N SER A 138 -11.95 20.36 -21.62
CA SER A 138 -12.07 21.53 -20.75
C SER A 138 -10.77 21.73 -20.00
N MET A 139 -9.92 22.64 -20.51
CA MET A 139 -8.65 22.99 -19.85
C MET A 139 -8.79 23.35 -18.36
N PRO A 140 -9.85 24.04 -17.90
CA PRO A 140 -10.07 24.23 -16.47
C PRO A 140 -10.22 22.91 -15.70
N LEU A 141 -11.06 21.98 -16.18
CA LEU A 141 -11.29 20.70 -15.51
C LEU A 141 -10.01 19.84 -15.49
N ILE A 142 -9.24 19.85 -16.58
CA ILE A 142 -7.96 19.13 -16.69
C ILE A 142 -6.96 19.65 -15.63
N LYS A 143 -6.86 20.97 -15.46
CA LYS A 143 -5.94 21.57 -14.47
C LYS A 143 -6.33 21.25 -13.03
N GLU A 144 -7.62 21.29 -12.70
CA GLU A 144 -8.10 20.93 -11.35
C GLU A 144 -7.79 19.45 -11.06
N MET A 145 -8.03 18.57 -12.04
CA MET A 145 -7.70 17.15 -11.93
C MET A 145 -6.18 16.91 -11.76
N GLU A 146 -5.33 17.62 -12.49
CA GLU A 146 -3.87 17.54 -12.34
C GLU A 146 -3.41 18.00 -10.95
N TYR A 147 -4.03 19.05 -10.41
CA TYR A 147 -3.76 19.53 -9.05
C TYR A 147 -4.08 18.47 -7.98
N ASP A 148 -5.22 17.81 -8.09
CA ASP A 148 -5.60 16.70 -7.18
C ASP A 148 -4.60 15.53 -7.26
N TYR A 149 -4.12 15.22 -8.47
CA TYR A 149 -3.10 14.19 -8.67
C TYR A 149 -1.76 14.55 -8.01
N GLU A 150 -1.30 15.79 -8.19
CA GLU A 150 -0.09 16.30 -7.55
C GLU A 150 -0.19 16.20 -6.02
N GLY A 151 -1.36 16.49 -5.45
CA GLY A 151 -1.67 16.28 -4.04
C GLY A 151 -1.47 14.83 -3.59
N LEU A 152 -2.02 13.87 -4.34
CA LEU A 152 -1.91 12.43 -4.03
C LEU A 152 -0.47 11.92 -4.07
N ILE A 153 0.35 12.37 -5.02
CA ILE A 153 1.73 11.88 -5.16
C ILE A 153 2.74 12.66 -4.31
N SER A 154 2.29 13.73 -3.63
CA SER A 154 3.15 14.65 -2.91
C SER A 154 3.96 13.98 -1.79
N GLU A 155 5.20 14.43 -1.62
CA GLU A 155 6.05 13.96 -0.51
C GLU A 155 5.51 14.40 0.85
N ASN A 156 4.79 15.53 0.90
CA ASN A 156 4.12 15.99 2.12
C ASN A 156 3.08 14.97 2.60
N LEU A 157 2.20 14.50 1.71
CA LEU A 157 1.21 13.48 2.08
C LEU A 157 1.88 12.18 2.56
N LYS A 158 2.96 11.75 1.89
CA LYS A 158 3.73 10.57 2.29
C LYS A 158 4.39 10.70 3.65
N SER A 159 4.94 11.88 3.98
CA SER A 159 5.58 12.14 5.26
C SER A 159 4.64 12.00 6.47
N LEU A 160 3.33 12.24 6.29
CA LEU A 160 2.32 12.01 7.35
C LEU A 160 2.29 10.55 7.81
N LEU A 161 2.51 9.60 6.89
CA LEU A 161 2.59 8.18 7.24
C LEU A 161 3.86 7.88 8.03
N SER A 162 4.99 8.46 7.67
CA SER A 162 6.24 8.35 8.43
C SER A 162 6.11 8.91 9.86
N ASP A 163 5.34 9.98 10.00
CA ASP A 163 5.06 10.65 11.28
C ASP A 163 3.90 10.03 12.07
N ARG A 164 3.31 8.92 11.57
CA ARG A 164 2.14 8.25 12.17
C ARG A 164 0.91 9.14 12.33
N LYS A 165 0.78 10.16 11.47
CA LYS A 165 -0.38 11.06 11.39
C LYS A 165 -1.48 10.45 10.53
N TRP A 166 -2.03 9.35 11.02
CA TRP A 166 -2.99 8.51 10.27
C TRP A 166 -4.27 9.25 9.90
N ASP A 167 -4.80 10.06 10.83
CA ASP A 167 -6.05 10.80 10.63
C ASP A 167 -5.86 11.93 9.61
N ASP A 168 -4.77 12.70 9.70
CA ASP A 168 -4.44 13.74 8.73
C ASP A 168 -4.30 13.17 7.31
N PHE A 169 -3.59 12.04 7.17
CA PHE A 169 -3.48 11.34 5.89
C PHE A 169 -4.86 10.91 5.37
N HIS A 170 -5.68 10.31 6.23
CA HIS A 170 -7.01 9.84 5.87
C HIS A 170 -7.90 10.99 5.38
N ASP A 171 -7.92 12.09 6.11
CA ASP A 171 -8.76 13.25 5.82
C ASP A 171 -8.36 13.91 4.50
N ILE A 172 -7.05 14.10 4.25
CA ILE A 172 -6.56 14.65 2.99
C ILE A 172 -6.91 13.75 1.81
N VAL A 173 -6.65 12.43 1.90
CA VAL A 173 -6.98 11.51 0.80
C VAL A 173 -8.48 11.50 0.54
N LYS A 174 -9.29 11.58 1.60
CA LYS A 174 -10.76 11.62 1.49
C LYS A 174 -11.26 12.92 0.86
N GLU A 175 -10.64 14.05 1.17
CA GLU A 175 -10.92 15.34 0.53
C GLU A 175 -10.61 15.27 -0.96
N ILE A 176 -9.41 14.82 -1.34
CA ILE A 176 -9.04 14.65 -2.76
C ILE A 176 -10.01 13.69 -3.48
N MET A 177 -10.39 12.57 -2.85
CA MET A 177 -11.37 11.66 -3.44
C MET A 177 -12.74 12.32 -3.66
N ARG A 178 -13.14 13.25 -2.78
CA ARG A 178 -14.39 14.00 -2.92
C ARG A 178 -14.31 14.98 -4.08
N ASP A 179 -13.18 15.67 -4.25
CA ASP A 179 -12.96 16.65 -5.31
C ASP A 179 -12.90 15.96 -6.68
N LEU A 180 -12.17 14.85 -6.78
CA LEU A 180 -12.18 13.96 -7.95
C LEU A 180 -13.60 13.52 -8.33
N GLN A 181 -14.43 13.18 -7.35
CA GLN A 181 -15.80 12.74 -7.60
C GLN A 181 -16.68 13.89 -8.14
N GLN A 182 -16.49 15.11 -7.63
CA GLN A 182 -17.16 16.31 -8.16
C GLN A 182 -16.70 16.65 -9.57
N LEU A 183 -15.39 16.56 -9.85
CA LEU A 183 -14.84 16.78 -11.20
C LEU A 183 -15.45 15.83 -12.22
N ARG A 184 -15.64 14.56 -11.84
CA ARG A 184 -16.34 13.57 -12.67
C ARG A 184 -17.79 13.94 -12.93
N GLU A 185 -18.54 14.36 -11.93
CA GLU A 185 -19.94 14.82 -12.11
C GLU A 185 -20.01 16.04 -13.05
N LEU A 186 -19.08 16.99 -12.90
CA LEU A 186 -18.96 18.13 -13.80
C LEU A 186 -18.60 17.70 -15.22
N ALA A 187 -17.68 16.75 -15.38
CA ALA A 187 -17.28 16.24 -16.69
C ALA A 187 -18.47 15.58 -17.44
N ILE A 188 -19.25 14.76 -16.75
CA ILE A 188 -20.47 14.14 -17.30
C ILE A 188 -21.46 15.22 -17.73
N LYS A 189 -21.72 16.21 -16.87
CA LYS A 189 -22.60 17.34 -17.19
C LYS A 189 -22.13 18.13 -18.41
N TYR A 190 -20.83 18.38 -18.52
CA TYR A 190 -20.22 19.04 -19.68
C TYR A 190 -20.46 18.27 -20.99
N GLN A 191 -20.41 16.94 -20.94
CA GLN A 191 -20.68 16.08 -22.09
C GLN A 191 -22.17 16.08 -22.47
N GLU A 192 -23.07 16.07 -21.48
CA GLU A 192 -24.53 16.06 -21.69
C GLU A 192 -25.06 17.39 -22.21
N GLU A 193 -24.58 18.52 -21.68
CA GLU A 193 -25.04 19.85 -22.07
C GLU A 193 -24.51 20.28 -23.45
N GLY A 194 -23.44 19.65 -23.92
CA GLY A 194 -22.72 20.04 -25.13
C GLY A 194 -22.06 21.41 -24.96
N THR A 195 -20.82 21.55 -25.42
CA THR A 195 -20.10 22.83 -25.33
C THR A 195 -20.94 24.00 -25.88
N PRO A 196 -21.20 25.06 -25.09
CA PRO A 196 -21.81 26.28 -25.62
C PRO A 196 -20.78 26.95 -26.53
N GLY A 197 -20.85 26.66 -27.83
CA GLY A 197 -20.08 27.36 -28.87
C GLY A 197 -19.08 26.55 -29.69
N ASN A 198 -19.03 25.21 -29.60
CA ASN A 198 -18.07 24.43 -30.41
C ASN A 198 -18.74 23.62 -31.55
N ARG A 199 -18.08 23.61 -32.70
CA ARG A 199 -18.50 22.91 -33.93
C ARG A 199 -18.68 21.42 -33.61
N LYS A 200 -19.68 20.76 -34.21
CA LYS A 200 -19.84 19.30 -34.12
C LYS A 200 -18.48 18.65 -34.41
N GLU A 201 -17.88 18.07 -33.38
CA GLU A 201 -16.62 17.34 -33.50
C GLU A 201 -16.78 16.23 -34.55
N SER A 202 -15.80 16.11 -35.43
CA SER A 202 -15.79 15.05 -36.43
C SER A 202 -15.49 13.70 -35.78
N ASP A 203 -15.99 12.61 -36.39
CA ASP A 203 -15.69 11.25 -35.90
C ASP A 203 -14.18 10.96 -35.88
N GLU A 204 -13.40 11.65 -36.72
CA GLU A 204 -11.94 11.56 -36.76
C GLU A 204 -11.28 12.22 -35.54
N GLU A 205 -11.65 13.45 -35.21
CA GLU A 205 -11.18 14.12 -33.99
C GLU A 205 -11.56 13.32 -32.74
N LYS A 206 -12.79 12.79 -32.71
CA LYS A 206 -13.27 11.92 -31.64
C LYS A 206 -12.43 10.64 -31.50
N ALA A 207 -12.05 10.01 -32.62
CA ALA A 207 -11.28 8.77 -32.59
C ALA A 207 -9.83 8.98 -32.10
N TYR A 208 -9.14 10.02 -32.56
CA TYR A 208 -7.81 10.36 -32.05
C TYR A 208 -7.84 10.70 -30.56
N ARG A 209 -8.89 11.39 -30.09
CA ARG A 209 -9.06 11.70 -28.66
C ARG A 209 -9.33 10.47 -27.80
N ILE A 210 -10.24 9.58 -28.20
CA ILE A 210 -10.53 8.34 -27.45
C ILE A 210 -9.25 7.50 -27.29
N MET A 211 -8.36 7.55 -28.28
CA MET A 211 -7.09 6.83 -28.25
C MET A 211 -5.95 7.60 -27.58
N GLU A 212 -6.19 8.80 -27.05
CA GLU A 212 -5.20 9.67 -26.38
C GLU A 212 -3.92 9.93 -27.20
N ILE A 213 -4.08 10.11 -28.51
CA ILE A 213 -2.98 10.28 -29.46
C ILE A 213 -3.20 11.51 -30.35
N SER A 214 -2.11 12.08 -30.85
CA SER A 214 -2.16 13.19 -31.80
C SER A 214 -2.79 12.75 -33.14
N PRO A 215 -3.51 13.62 -33.86
CA PRO A 215 -3.87 13.38 -35.26
C PRO A 215 -2.65 13.11 -36.17
N SER A 216 -1.46 13.57 -35.76
CA SER A 216 -0.20 13.30 -36.43
C SER A 216 0.46 11.97 -36.05
N ALA A 217 -0.15 11.17 -35.18
CA ALA A 217 0.45 9.94 -34.67
C ALA A 217 0.76 8.94 -35.79
N THR A 218 1.78 8.11 -35.62
CA THR A 218 2.09 7.04 -36.60
C THR A 218 1.20 5.82 -36.38
N GLU A 219 1.18 4.90 -37.36
CA GLU A 219 0.42 3.65 -37.26
C GLU A 219 0.89 2.79 -36.07
N GLU A 220 2.19 2.81 -35.79
CA GLU A 220 2.79 2.13 -34.63
C GLU A 220 2.31 2.74 -33.32
N GLU A 221 2.20 4.06 -33.22
CA GLU A 221 1.69 4.77 -32.05
C GLU A 221 0.22 4.47 -31.82
N ILE A 222 -0.60 4.44 -32.88
CA ILE A 222 -2.01 4.05 -32.81
C ILE A 222 -2.15 2.61 -32.27
N LYS A 223 -1.38 1.67 -32.82
CA LYS A 223 -1.39 0.26 -32.36
C LYS A 223 -0.89 0.12 -30.93
N LYS A 224 0.11 0.91 -30.53
CA LYS A 224 0.64 0.90 -29.16
C LYS A 224 -0.39 1.42 -28.17
N ALA A 225 -0.98 2.58 -28.45
CA ALA A 225 -2.02 3.19 -27.62
C ALA A 225 -3.21 2.24 -27.44
N TYR A 226 -3.68 1.59 -28.53
CA TYR A 226 -4.74 0.59 -28.44
C TYR A 226 -4.40 -0.55 -27.47
N ARG A 227 -3.18 -1.09 -27.50
CA ARG A 227 -2.78 -2.20 -26.60
C ARG A 227 -2.71 -1.75 -25.14
N GLU A 228 -2.20 -0.55 -24.89
CA GLU A 228 -2.10 0.03 -23.54
C GLU A 228 -3.49 0.29 -22.97
N LEU A 229 -4.37 0.94 -23.74
CA LEU A 229 -5.76 1.19 -23.36
C LEU A 229 -6.54 -0.13 -23.18
N ALA A 230 -6.41 -1.09 -24.11
CA ALA A 230 -7.07 -2.39 -24.00
C ALA A 230 -6.66 -3.17 -22.75
N LEU A 231 -5.39 -3.09 -22.33
CA LEU A 231 -4.92 -3.71 -21.09
C LEU A 231 -5.51 -3.02 -19.85
N ASN A 232 -5.56 -1.69 -19.86
CA ASN A 232 -6.09 -0.90 -18.75
C ASN A 232 -7.61 -1.09 -18.58
N TYR A 233 -8.35 -1.20 -19.68
CA TYR A 233 -9.81 -1.27 -19.68
C TYR A 233 -10.38 -2.67 -19.92
N HIS A 234 -9.58 -3.73 -19.93
CA HIS A 234 -10.10 -5.09 -20.11
C HIS A 234 -11.10 -5.45 -19.00
N PRO A 235 -12.29 -6.02 -19.32
CA PRO A 235 -13.34 -6.33 -18.33
C PRO A 235 -12.96 -7.43 -17.32
N ASP A 236 -11.86 -8.14 -17.57
CA ASP A 236 -11.24 -9.10 -16.64
C ASP A 236 -10.03 -8.53 -15.87
N ASN A 237 -9.77 -7.22 -15.94
CA ASN A 237 -8.72 -6.62 -15.11
C ASN A 237 -9.15 -6.65 -13.63
N ALA A 238 -8.35 -7.33 -12.80
CA ALA A 238 -8.61 -7.56 -11.36
C ALA A 238 -8.82 -6.28 -10.55
N GLU A 239 -8.42 -5.13 -11.10
CA GLU A 239 -8.61 -3.82 -10.48
C GLU A 239 -10.04 -3.26 -10.60
N GLN A 240 -10.88 -3.80 -11.49
CA GLN A 240 -12.27 -3.37 -11.76
C GLN A 240 -13.30 -4.16 -10.93
N THR A 241 -13.16 -4.13 -9.60
CA THR A 241 -13.86 -5.06 -8.69
C THR A 241 -15.31 -4.67 -8.34
N THR A 242 -15.75 -3.46 -8.71
CA THR A 242 -17.10 -2.95 -8.40
C THR A 242 -17.98 -2.91 -9.65
N ARG A 243 -19.25 -3.37 -9.58
CA ARG A 243 -20.16 -3.48 -10.75
C ARG A 243 -20.27 -2.21 -11.61
N GLY A 244 -20.26 -1.03 -10.97
CA GLY A 244 -20.30 0.25 -11.70
C GLY A 244 -19.02 0.51 -12.52
N ILE A 245 -17.86 0.16 -11.97
CA ILE A 245 -16.55 0.32 -12.63
C ILE A 245 -16.41 -0.67 -13.79
N LYS A 246 -16.87 -1.91 -13.61
CA LYS A 246 -16.85 -2.93 -14.66
C LYS A 246 -17.70 -2.52 -15.87
N LYS A 247 -18.93 -2.02 -15.63
CA LYS A 247 -19.80 -1.55 -16.71
C LYS A 247 -19.20 -0.37 -17.46
N LEU A 248 -18.60 0.58 -16.73
CA LEU A 248 -17.92 1.72 -17.32
C LEU A 248 -16.75 1.28 -18.20
N ALA A 249 -15.90 0.38 -17.71
CA ALA A 249 -14.80 -0.19 -18.48
C ALA A 249 -15.27 -0.95 -19.73
N GLU A 250 -16.36 -1.71 -19.64
CA GLU A 250 -16.98 -2.38 -20.80
C GLU A 250 -17.45 -1.38 -21.87
N ASP A 251 -18.03 -0.26 -21.45
CA ASP A 251 -18.49 0.79 -22.36
C ASP A 251 -17.30 1.54 -22.98
N HIS A 252 -16.28 1.89 -22.20
CA HIS A 252 -15.02 2.47 -22.73
C HIS A 252 -14.29 1.53 -23.68
N PHE A 253 -14.25 0.24 -23.37
CA PHE A 253 -13.61 -0.75 -24.23
C PHE A 253 -14.29 -0.82 -25.61
N LYS A 254 -15.63 -0.67 -25.67
CA LYS A 254 -16.35 -0.58 -26.95
C LYS A 254 -15.95 0.68 -27.72
N GLU A 255 -15.80 1.81 -27.03
CA GLU A 255 -15.39 3.07 -27.67
C GLU A 255 -13.95 3.05 -28.18
N ILE A 256 -13.02 2.46 -27.43
CA ILE A 256 -11.63 2.23 -27.85
C ILE A 256 -11.59 1.34 -29.09
N ASN A 257 -12.38 0.25 -29.11
CA ASN A 257 -12.52 -0.61 -30.28
C ASN A 257 -13.08 0.16 -31.48
N TRP A 258 -14.10 0.99 -31.26
CA TRP A 258 -14.67 1.82 -32.32
C TRP A 258 -13.62 2.79 -32.90
N ALA A 259 -12.91 3.53 -32.03
CA ALA A 259 -11.90 4.51 -32.44
C ALA A 259 -10.73 3.88 -33.19
N TYR A 260 -10.21 2.75 -32.70
CA TYR A 260 -9.15 2.01 -33.39
C TYR A 260 -9.58 1.52 -34.77
N ASN A 261 -10.78 0.93 -34.89
CA ASN A 261 -11.30 0.47 -36.17
C ASN A 261 -11.56 1.63 -37.14
N PHE A 262 -12.02 2.77 -36.63
CA PHE A 262 -12.24 3.98 -37.43
C PHE A 262 -10.93 4.54 -37.98
N LEU A 263 -9.92 4.74 -37.13
CA LEU A 263 -8.59 5.21 -37.57
C LEU A 263 -7.91 4.21 -38.51
N LYS A 264 -8.07 2.91 -38.26
CA LYS A 264 -7.60 1.85 -39.16
C LYS A 264 -8.22 1.98 -40.55
N GLY A 265 -9.52 2.27 -40.63
CA GLY A 265 -10.25 2.46 -41.87
C GLY A 265 -9.83 3.70 -42.64
N ILE A 266 -9.64 4.85 -41.96
CA ILE A 266 -9.26 6.10 -42.62
C ILE A 266 -7.80 6.06 -43.10
N ARG A 267 -6.90 5.48 -42.30
CA ARG A 267 -5.46 5.47 -42.60
C ARG A 267 -5.01 4.24 -43.38
N ASN A 268 -5.89 3.28 -43.64
CA ASN A 268 -5.64 2.09 -44.47
C ASN A 268 -4.41 1.26 -44.06
N PHE A 269 -4.23 1.00 -42.76
CA PHE A 269 -3.14 0.17 -42.27
C PHE A 269 -3.62 -1.21 -41.77
N CYS A 270 -2.77 -2.23 -41.90
CA CYS A 270 -3.10 -3.64 -41.59
C CYS A 270 -2.92 -3.99 -40.12
#